data_AF-A0A7S2BGS2-F1
#
_entry.id   AF-A0A7S2BGS2-F1
#
_cell.length_a   1.000
_cell.length_b   1.000
_cell.length_c   1.000
_cell.angle_alpha   90.00
_cell.angle_beta   90.00
_cell.angle_gamma   90.00
#
_symmetry.space_group_name_H-M   'P 1'
#
loop_
_entity.id
_entity.type
_entity.pdbx_description
1 polymer ?
#
loop_
_entity_poly.entity_id
_entity_poly.type
_entity_poly.pdbx_seq_one_letter_code
_entity_poly.pdbx_strand_id
1 'polypeptide(L)'
;HRARLVPILSMGEWELMDNVHWPKMQHFTKPILGFPFPFVPHGAYYLPMPNRPKNGLTTIIGQPIDYTCEHAEVLSVDPPLCVPSEEDVDRAHTIYFDAIQSMFDRYKVECGYPEHTLVLVDRTSEQHPSREGRHSQKQD
;
A
#
# COMPACT_ATOMS: atom_id res chain seq x y z
N HIS A 1 3.79 -19.71 19.60
CA HIS A 1 5.01 -18.97 19.17
C HIS A 1 4.63 -17.54 18.80
N ARG A 2 5.32 -16.53 19.32
CA ARG A 2 5.14 -15.12 18.91
C ARG A 2 5.97 -14.87 17.65
N ALA A 3 5.33 -14.67 16.50
CA ALA A 3 6.01 -14.33 15.27
C ALA A 3 6.50 -12.87 15.34
N ARG A 4 7.65 -12.58 14.72
CA ARG A 4 8.15 -11.20 14.59
C ARG A 4 7.56 -10.56 13.33
N LEU A 5 7.30 -9.26 13.38
CA LEU A 5 6.86 -8.50 12.21
C LEU A 5 8.06 -8.14 11.35
N VAL A 6 8.02 -8.35 10.04
CA VAL A 6 9.12 -7.98 9.15
C VAL A 6 8.59 -6.95 8.14
N PRO A 7 9.09 -5.71 8.14
CA PRO A 7 8.68 -4.70 7.17
C PRO A 7 9.26 -5.05 5.79
N ILE A 8 8.39 -5.09 4.79
CA ILE A 8 8.73 -5.40 3.40
C ILE A 8 8.18 -4.30 2.51
N LEU A 9 9.04 -3.78 1.62
CA LEU A 9 8.69 -2.74 0.67
C LEU A 9 9.12 -3.14 -0.75
N SER A 10 8.19 -3.15 -1.70
CA SER A 10 8.45 -3.49 -3.11
C SER A 10 8.45 -2.25 -3.99
N MET A 11 9.63 -1.80 -4.41
CA MET A 11 9.81 -0.65 -5.29
C MET A 11 9.57 -1.05 -6.75
N GLY A 12 8.73 -0.29 -7.46
CA GLY A 12 8.37 -0.54 -8.86
C GLY A 12 7.18 -1.48 -9.07
N GLU A 13 6.58 -2.02 -8.00
CA GLU A 13 5.39 -2.87 -8.08
C GLU A 13 4.19 -2.12 -8.66
N TRP A 14 4.03 -0.83 -8.35
CA TRP A 14 2.94 -0.01 -8.89
C TRP A 14 3.01 0.14 -10.41
N GLU A 15 4.21 0.21 -11.01
CA GLU A 15 4.38 0.22 -12.47
C GLU A 15 3.98 -1.11 -13.11
N LEU A 16 4.25 -2.22 -12.41
CA LEU A 16 3.82 -3.56 -12.82
C LEU A 16 2.29 -3.72 -12.68
N MET A 17 1.67 -3.10 -11.69
CA MET A 17 0.22 -3.19 -11.45
C MET A 17 -0.60 -2.20 -12.29
N ASP A 18 0.02 -1.20 -12.90
CA ASP A 18 -0.66 -0.21 -13.76
C ASP A 18 -1.28 -0.83 -15.03
N ASN A 19 -0.93 -2.09 -15.36
CA ASN A 19 -1.54 -2.86 -16.45
C ASN A 19 -3.02 -3.20 -16.23
N VAL A 20 -3.52 -3.05 -15.01
CA VAL A 20 -4.83 -3.56 -14.56
C VAL A 20 -5.83 -2.41 -14.32
N HIS A 21 -5.70 -1.31 -15.04
CA HIS A 21 -6.53 -0.12 -14.80
C HIS A 21 -7.48 0.20 -15.97
N TRP A 22 -8.75 -0.24 -15.85
CA TRP A 22 -9.85 0.30 -16.66
C TRP A 22 -11.10 0.61 -15.80
N PRO A 23 -11.09 1.72 -15.02
CA PRO A 23 -12.14 2.04 -14.04
C PRO A 23 -13.54 2.12 -14.63
N LYS A 24 -13.66 2.65 -15.86
CA LYS A 24 -14.93 2.78 -16.56
C LYS A 24 -15.57 1.42 -16.81
N MET A 25 -14.84 0.45 -17.36
CA MET A 25 -15.35 -0.90 -17.58
C MET A 25 -15.64 -1.62 -16.26
N GLN A 26 -14.76 -1.51 -15.26
CA GLN A 26 -15.01 -2.10 -13.94
C GLN A 26 -16.30 -1.56 -13.30
N HIS A 27 -16.62 -0.27 -13.49
CA HIS A 27 -17.86 0.32 -13.01
C HIS A 27 -19.10 -0.20 -13.77
N PHE A 28 -18.99 -0.43 -15.08
CA PHE A 28 -20.07 -1.02 -15.89
C PHE A 28 -20.30 -2.51 -15.60
N THR A 29 -19.26 -3.26 -15.24
CA THR A 29 -19.34 -4.73 -15.08
C THR A 29 -19.71 -5.14 -13.67
N LYS A 30 -19.40 -4.31 -12.66
CA LYS A 30 -19.82 -4.49 -11.26
C LYS A 30 -21.32 -4.78 -11.09
N PRO A 31 -22.25 -3.99 -11.65
CA PRO A 31 -23.68 -4.23 -11.48
C PRO A 31 -24.20 -5.44 -12.26
N ILE A 32 -23.48 -5.91 -13.28
CA ILE A 32 -23.92 -7.00 -14.17
C ILE A 32 -23.40 -8.36 -13.70
N LEU A 33 -22.14 -8.42 -13.26
CA LEU A 33 -21.44 -9.68 -13.01
C LEU A 33 -21.13 -9.92 -11.52
N GLY A 34 -21.31 -8.90 -10.67
CA GLY A 34 -20.99 -8.97 -9.23
C GLY A 34 -19.49 -8.96 -8.92
N PHE A 35 -18.63 -9.02 -9.94
CA PHE A 35 -17.18 -8.87 -9.84
C PHE A 35 -16.65 -8.00 -11.01
N PRO A 36 -15.60 -7.19 -10.81
CA PRO A 36 -15.02 -6.38 -11.87
C PRO A 36 -14.31 -7.27 -12.89
N PHE A 37 -14.91 -7.45 -14.07
CA PHE A 37 -14.36 -8.26 -15.16
C PHE A 37 -14.70 -7.57 -16.49
N PRO A 38 -13.77 -7.45 -17.45
CA PRO A 38 -12.52 -8.20 -17.55
C PRO A 38 -11.29 -7.46 -17.02
N PHE A 39 -10.36 -8.23 -16.43
CA PHE A 39 -8.97 -7.82 -16.29
C PHE A 39 -8.34 -7.85 -17.69
N VAL A 40 -8.53 -6.79 -18.49
CA VAL A 40 -7.81 -6.63 -19.75
C VAL A 40 -6.42 -6.15 -19.37
N PRO A 41 -5.37 -6.98 -19.44
CA PRO A 41 -4.04 -6.51 -19.11
C PRO A 41 -3.64 -5.64 -20.30
N HIS A 42 -3.59 -4.34 -20.07
CA HIS A 42 -3.12 -3.41 -21.09
C HIS A 42 -1.66 -3.09 -20.75
N GLY A 43 -0.75 -3.94 -21.23
CA GLY A 43 0.67 -3.72 -21.01
C GLY A 43 1.45 -3.56 -22.30
N ALA A 44 2.68 -4.11 -22.34
CA ALA A 44 3.61 -3.86 -23.42
C ALA A 44 3.00 -4.21 -24.80
N TYR A 45 3.05 -3.27 -25.74
CA TYR A 45 2.55 -3.43 -27.11
C TYR A 45 1.04 -3.72 -27.26
N TYR A 46 0.19 -3.25 -26.35
CA TYR A 46 -1.26 -3.52 -26.33
C TYR A 46 -1.61 -5.02 -26.12
N LEU A 47 -0.64 -5.81 -25.65
CA LEU A 47 -0.80 -7.23 -25.34
C LEU A 47 -1.04 -7.43 -23.84
N PRO A 48 -1.56 -8.60 -23.42
CA PRO A 48 -1.73 -8.98 -22.01
C PRO A 48 -0.42 -9.19 -21.24
N MET A 49 0.69 -8.61 -21.70
CA MET A 49 2.01 -8.74 -21.09
C MET A 49 2.25 -7.63 -20.08
N PRO A 50 2.65 -7.92 -18.83
CA PRO A 50 2.90 -6.88 -17.84
C PRO A 50 3.94 -5.85 -18.31
N ASN A 51 3.65 -4.56 -18.13
CA ASN A 51 4.62 -3.48 -18.17
C ASN A 51 5.83 -3.84 -17.31
N ARG A 52 7.02 -3.80 -17.91
CA ARG A 52 8.27 -3.94 -17.18
C ARG A 52 8.58 -2.60 -16.51
N PRO A 53 8.74 -2.55 -15.18
CA PRO A 53 9.15 -1.32 -14.51
C PRO A 53 10.46 -0.82 -15.10
N LYS A 54 10.56 0.48 -15.39
CA LYS A 54 11.75 1.04 -16.08
C LYS A 54 13.02 0.85 -15.25
N ASN A 55 12.88 0.89 -13.93
CA ASN A 55 13.96 0.76 -12.96
C ASN A 55 14.05 -0.66 -12.35
N GLY A 56 13.28 -1.62 -12.86
CA GLY A 56 13.17 -2.97 -12.29
C GLY A 56 12.27 -3.05 -11.05
N LEU A 57 12.07 -4.27 -10.55
CA LEU A 57 11.33 -4.55 -9.32
C LEU A 57 12.34 -4.87 -8.21
N THR A 58 12.35 -4.08 -7.14
CA THR A 58 13.28 -4.27 -6.01
C THR A 58 12.49 -4.49 -4.73
N THR A 59 12.64 -5.66 -4.11
CA THR A 59 12.06 -5.96 -2.79
C THR A 59 13.07 -5.68 -1.70
N ILE A 60 12.76 -4.73 -0.83
CA ILE A 60 13.56 -4.33 0.32
C ILE A 60 12.98 -5.04 1.54
N ILE A 61 13.81 -5.82 2.23
CA ILE A 61 13.44 -6.56 3.44
C ILE A 61 14.11 -5.87 4.63
N GLY A 62 13.30 -5.36 5.56
CA GLY A 62 13.79 -4.70 6.75
C GLY A 62 14.11 -5.67 7.88
N GLN A 63 14.54 -5.10 9.02
CA GLN A 63 14.85 -5.87 10.21
C GLN A 63 13.57 -6.36 10.91
N PRO A 64 13.58 -7.57 11.50
CA PRO A 64 12.45 -8.04 12.31
C PRO A 64 12.17 -7.09 13.48
N ILE A 65 10.90 -6.71 13.63
CA ILE A 65 10.36 -5.88 14.69
C ILE A 65 9.72 -6.81 15.73
N ASP A 66 10.23 -6.70 16.95
CA ASP A 66 9.59 -7.24 18.14
C ASP A 66 8.47 -6.27 18.57
N TYR A 67 7.30 -6.83 18.91
CA TYR A 67 6.18 -6.07 19.46
C TYR A 67 5.78 -6.68 20.80
N THR A 68 5.28 -5.85 21.71
CA THR A 68 4.79 -6.31 23.02
C THR A 68 3.26 -6.34 23.02
N CYS A 69 2.70 -7.24 23.81
CA CYS A 69 1.26 -7.39 24.01
C CYS A 69 1.00 -7.11 25.49
N GLU A 70 1.28 -5.89 25.92
CA GLU A 70 1.26 -5.49 27.35
C GLU A 70 -0.16 -5.33 27.86
N HIS A 71 -1.06 -4.86 27.00
CA HIS A 71 -2.47 -4.61 27.30
C HIS A 71 -3.40 -5.69 26.73
N ALA A 72 -2.82 -6.77 26.21
CA ALA A 72 -3.55 -7.85 25.57
C ALA A 72 -4.30 -8.73 26.57
N GLU A 73 -5.49 -9.19 26.18
CA GLU A 73 -6.24 -10.19 26.92
C GLU A 73 -5.58 -11.55 26.75
N VAL A 74 -5.21 -12.21 27.85
CA VAL A 74 -4.60 -13.55 27.83
C VAL A 74 -5.70 -14.60 27.78
N LEU A 75 -5.81 -15.31 26.65
CA LEU A 75 -6.80 -16.38 26.44
C LEU A 75 -6.30 -17.73 26.96
N SER A 76 -5.02 -18.04 26.78
CA SER A 76 -4.41 -19.23 27.37
C SER A 76 -2.93 -19.02 27.65
N VAL A 77 -2.46 -19.61 28.74
CA VAL A 77 -1.04 -19.58 29.14
C VAL A 77 -0.26 -20.68 28.41
N ASP A 78 -0.91 -21.81 28.11
CA ASP A 78 -0.32 -22.92 27.36
C ASP A 78 -1.35 -23.53 26.38
N PRO A 79 -1.21 -23.32 25.05
CA PRO A 79 -0.18 -22.48 24.41
C PRO A 79 -0.41 -20.99 24.71
N PRO A 80 0.62 -20.13 24.67
CA PRO A 80 0.46 -18.70 24.88
C PRO A 80 -0.40 -18.10 23.75
N LEU A 81 -1.62 -17.72 24.09
CA LEU A 81 -2.59 -17.10 23.20
C LEU A 81 -3.09 -15.80 23.85
N CYS A 82 -3.01 -14.71 23.11
CA CYS A 82 -3.52 -13.42 23.56
C CYS A 82 -4.23 -12.70 22.40
N VAL A 83 -5.23 -11.90 22.74
CA VAL A 83 -5.87 -10.97 21.82
C VAL A 83 -5.26 -9.59 22.09
N PRO A 84 -4.51 -9.02 21.14
CA PRO A 84 -3.92 -7.70 21.35
C PRO A 84 -5.03 -6.65 21.51
N SER A 85 -4.82 -5.69 22.41
CA SER A 85 -5.69 -4.52 22.49
C SER A 85 -5.50 -3.61 21.27
N GLU A 86 -6.43 -2.69 21.05
CA GLU A 86 -6.30 -1.65 20.02
C GLU A 86 -5.01 -0.85 20.20
N GLU A 87 -4.67 -0.47 21.43
CA GLU A 87 -3.43 0.24 21.75
C GLU A 87 -2.16 -0.55 21.41
N ASP A 88 -2.14 -1.86 21.67
CA ASP A 88 -1.01 -2.71 21.29
C ASP A 88 -0.86 -2.82 19.78
N VAL A 89 -1.97 -2.89 19.05
CA VAL A 89 -1.99 -2.90 17.58
C VAL A 89 -1.52 -1.57 17.02
N ASP A 90 -2.01 -0.44 17.54
CA ASP A 90 -1.65 0.90 17.08
C ASP A 90 -0.17 1.18 17.30
N ARG A 91 0.38 0.77 18.44
CA ARG A 91 1.81 0.90 18.71
C ARG A 91 2.66 0.05 17.76
N ALA A 92 2.26 -1.20 17.52
CA ALA A 92 2.95 -2.06 16.54
C ALA A 92 2.85 -1.49 15.12
N HIS A 93 1.69 -0.92 14.78
CA HIS A 93 1.42 -0.25 13.50
C HIS A 93 2.36 0.94 13.31
N THR A 94 2.47 1.86 14.28
CA THR A 94 3.40 2.99 14.21
C THR A 94 4.84 2.53 13.96
N ILE A 95 5.34 1.57 14.76
CA ILE A 95 6.71 1.07 14.62
C ILE A 95 6.95 0.46 13.23
N TYR A 96 5.98 -0.32 12.73
CA TYR A 96 6.06 -0.94 11.42
C TYR A 96 6.12 0.11 10.29
N PHE A 97 5.23 1.08 10.31
CA PHE A 97 5.13 2.07 9.24
C PHE A 97 6.27 3.10 9.28
N ASP A 98 6.80 3.42 10.46
CA ASP A 98 8.04 4.21 10.58
C ASP A 98 9.23 3.48 9.94
N ALA A 99 9.31 2.15 10.12
CA ALA A 99 10.34 1.35 9.47
C ALA A 99 10.19 1.36 7.94
N ILE A 100 8.96 1.25 7.42
CA ILE A 100 8.67 1.34 5.99
C ILE A 100 9.06 2.72 5.44
N GLN A 101 8.70 3.82 6.12
CA GLN A 101 9.07 5.17 5.72
C GLN A 101 10.59 5.35 5.68
N SER A 102 11.29 4.87 6.72
CA SER A 102 12.75 4.92 6.78
C SER A 102 13.41 4.11 5.64
N MET A 103 12.87 2.93 5.32
CA MET A 103 13.34 2.10 4.21
C MET A 103 13.11 2.81 2.87
N PHE A 104 11.94 3.41 2.67
CA PHE A 104 11.63 4.15 1.46
C PHE A 104 12.60 5.31 1.25
N ASP A 105 12.76 6.19 2.25
CA ASP A 105 13.64 7.36 2.11
C ASP A 105 15.10 6.99 1.90
N ARG A 106 15.55 5.88 2.47
CA ARG A 106 16.91 5.36 2.30
C ARG A 106 17.17 4.86 0.88
N TYR A 107 16.22 4.12 0.30
CA TYR A 107 16.46 3.39 -0.95
C TYR A 107 15.78 3.99 -2.18
N LYS A 108 14.91 5.00 -2.04
CA LYS A 108 14.18 5.59 -3.18
C LYS A 108 15.07 6.08 -4.31
N VAL A 109 16.22 6.69 -4.00
CA VAL A 109 17.16 7.18 -5.01
C VAL A 109 17.83 6.02 -5.74
N GLU A 110 18.29 5.01 -4.99
CA GLU A 110 18.93 3.81 -5.54
C GLU A 110 17.98 3.00 -6.44
N CYS A 111 16.70 2.92 -6.08
CA CYS A 111 15.67 2.27 -6.87
C CYS A 111 15.15 3.14 -8.05
N GLY A 112 15.69 4.33 -8.28
CA GLY A 112 15.33 5.19 -9.42
C GLY A 112 14.09 6.08 -9.22
N TYR A 113 13.72 6.36 -7.97
CA TYR A 113 12.54 7.13 -7.56
C TYR A 113 12.89 8.37 -6.70
N PRO A 114 13.82 9.26 -7.12
CA PRO A 114 14.32 10.35 -6.26
C PRO A 114 13.24 11.35 -5.83
N GLU A 115 12.31 11.67 -6.73
CA GLU A 115 11.24 12.65 -6.51
C GLU A 115 9.96 12.04 -5.92
N HIS A 116 9.95 10.73 -5.66
CA HIS A 116 8.76 10.08 -5.12
C HIS A 116 8.65 10.31 -3.62
N THR A 117 7.41 10.45 -3.15
CA THR A 117 7.08 10.57 -1.74
C THR A 117 6.14 9.43 -1.36
N LEU A 118 6.41 8.78 -0.23
CA LEU A 118 5.51 7.80 0.35
C LEU A 118 4.40 8.53 1.12
N VAL A 119 3.15 8.19 0.84
CA VAL A 119 1.98 8.72 1.56
C VAL A 119 1.30 7.56 2.25
N LEU A 120 1.26 7.60 3.58
CA LEU A 120 0.51 6.65 4.39
C LEU A 120 -0.91 7.20 4.55
N VAL A 121 -1.89 6.47 4.01
CA VAL A 121 -3.30 6.85 4.11
C VAL A 121 -3.88 6.22 5.37
N ASP A 122 -4.27 7.06 6.32
CA ASP A 122 -5.04 6.61 7.48
C ASP A 122 -6.53 6.57 7.12
N ARG A 123 -7.28 5.60 7.62
CA ARG A 123 -8.72 5.41 7.30
C ARG A 123 -9.56 6.65 7.66
N THR A 124 -9.08 7.45 8.60
CA THR A 124 -9.70 8.71 9.03
C THR A 124 -9.65 9.80 7.95
N SER A 125 -8.73 9.70 6.99
CA SER A 125 -8.47 10.72 5.95
C SER A 125 -9.21 10.50 4.63
N GLU A 126 -10.00 9.44 4.49
CA GLU A 126 -10.81 9.16 3.27
C GLU A 126 -12.00 10.11 3.07
N GLN A 127 -12.19 11.12 3.92
CA GLN A 127 -13.09 12.24 3.63
C GLN A 127 -12.44 13.20 2.62
N HIS A 128 -12.55 12.85 1.34
CA HIS A 128 -12.17 13.69 0.20
C HIS A 128 -12.67 15.14 0.34
N PRO A 129 -11.80 16.17 0.26
CA PRO A 129 -12.24 17.50 -0.13
C PRO A 129 -12.51 17.49 -1.65
N SER A 130 -13.77 17.62 -2.01
CA SER A 130 -14.20 17.87 -3.39
C SER A 130 -13.41 19.04 -3.98
N ARG A 131 -12.57 18.74 -4.98
CA ARG A 131 -11.98 19.74 -5.87
C ARG A 131 -13.08 20.38 -6.70
N GLU A 132 -13.56 21.56 -6.32
CA GLU A 132 -14.06 22.54 -7.28
C GLU A 132 -13.90 23.96 -6.73
N GLY A 133 -12.82 24.59 -7.17
CA GLY A 133 -12.43 25.94 -6.80
C GLY A 133 -11.26 26.37 -7.67
N ARG A 134 -11.48 26.42 -8.99
CA ARG A 134 -10.55 27.07 -9.92
C ARG A 134 -11.28 28.21 -10.62
N HIS A 135 -11.31 29.35 -9.94
CA HIS A 135 -11.63 30.64 -10.51
C HIS A 135 -10.36 31.19 -11.18
N SER A 136 -10.41 31.49 -12.49
CA SER A 136 -10.04 32.80 -13.06
C SER A 136 -9.68 32.76 -14.56
N GLN A 137 -10.35 33.66 -15.29
CA GLN A 137 -9.82 34.57 -16.30
C GLN A 137 -9.41 34.05 -17.70
N LYS A 138 -10.18 34.51 -18.70
CA LYS A 138 -9.77 35.39 -19.82
C LYS A 138 -11.08 35.85 -20.50
N GLN A 139 -11.46 37.13 -20.43
CA GLN A 139 -10.95 38.36 -21.08
C GLN A 139 -12.01 38.81 -22.09
N ASP A 140 -12.29 40.12 -22.04
CA ASP A 140 -13.29 40.87 -22.80
C ASP A 140 -13.17 40.75 -24.33
#